data_AF-A0A4Y2N7W2-F1
#
_entry.id   AF-A0A4Y2N7W2-F1
#
_cell.length_a   1.000
_cell.length_b   1.000
_cell.length_c   1.000
_cell.angle_alpha   90.00
_cell.angle_beta   90.00
_cell.angle_gamma   90.00
#
_symmetry.space_group_name_H-M   'P 1'
#
loop_
_entity.id
_entity.type
_entity.pdbx_description
1 polymer ?
#
loop_
_entity_poly.entity_id
_entity_poly.type
_entity_poly.pdbx_seq_one_letter_code
_entity_poly.pdbx_strand_id
1 'polypeptide(L)'
;MFYNIFDTVPERPVGNTDNLYFVLDGDSLIHRVVWPKQETFGDVYTTYMSYIERHYGDEATVDFDGYTKSSVTTKVIERLRRRMKRTSREIIFNESTVLLDPQRQFPSNLGNKEFSFRKLASNLENVGICTFIATDDADVHIVKTTTETYEKIKKQAVVIGQDVDILVLLIALIPVYIDILRLKEGKGKVKDRFYSSKDLQNSNFVIECKKIHSLRSCD
;
A
#
# COMPACT_ATOMS: atom_id res chain seq x y z
N MET A 1 -5.39 17.75 -0.24
CA MET A 1 -5.85 18.65 -1.32
C MET A 1 -5.71 18.00 -2.70
N PHE A 2 -4.58 17.34 -3.00
CA PHE A 2 -4.29 16.69 -4.30
C PHE A 2 -5.40 15.77 -4.86
N TYR A 3 -5.96 14.89 -4.02
CA TYR A 3 -7.01 13.93 -4.41
C TYR A 3 -8.34 14.52 -4.87
N ASN A 4 -8.61 15.80 -4.62
CA ASN A 4 -9.86 16.45 -5.01
C ASN A 4 -9.84 16.99 -6.45
N ILE A 5 -8.69 16.88 -7.13
CA ILE A 5 -8.50 17.33 -8.52
C ILE A 5 -8.93 16.24 -9.50
N PHE A 6 -8.99 14.98 -9.03
CA PHE A 6 -9.34 13.83 -9.85
C PHE A 6 -10.75 13.37 -9.54
N ASP A 7 -11.48 13.02 -10.60
CA ASP A 7 -12.79 12.40 -10.50
C ASP A 7 -12.68 11.00 -9.88
N THR A 8 -13.69 10.65 -9.10
CA THR A 8 -13.81 9.32 -8.49
C THR A 8 -14.80 8.48 -9.28
N VAL A 9 -14.50 7.20 -9.45
CA VAL A 9 -15.42 6.22 -10.02
C VAL A 9 -16.52 5.93 -8.99
N PRO A 10 -17.80 5.76 -9.38
CA PRO A 10 -18.87 5.32 -8.47
C PRO A 10 -18.51 3.99 -7.77
N GLU A 11 -19.25 3.68 -6.69
CA GLU A 11 -18.98 2.62 -5.70
C GLU A 11 -18.47 1.29 -6.30
N ARG A 12 -17.71 0.56 -5.46
CA ARG A 12 -17.00 -0.73 -5.70
C ARG A 12 -17.50 -1.43 -6.98
N PRO A 13 -16.63 -1.70 -7.98
CA PRO A 13 -17.05 -2.21 -9.29
C PRO A 13 -18.11 -3.30 -9.10
N VAL A 14 -19.34 -2.99 -9.50
CA VAL A 14 -20.52 -3.81 -9.23
C VAL A 14 -20.39 -5.06 -10.09
N GLY A 15 -19.85 -6.11 -9.46
CA GLY A 15 -19.54 -7.39 -10.07
C GLY A 15 -19.04 -8.34 -8.99
N ASN A 16 -19.27 -9.63 -9.21
CA ASN A 16 -18.89 -10.70 -8.30
C ASN A 16 -17.42 -10.51 -7.83
N THR A 17 -17.19 -10.52 -6.51
CA THR A 17 -15.85 -10.32 -5.91
C THR A 17 -14.82 -11.32 -6.43
N ASP A 18 -15.29 -12.44 -6.96
CA ASP A 18 -14.51 -13.52 -7.58
C ASP A 18 -13.66 -13.06 -8.77
N ASN A 19 -13.99 -11.91 -9.39
CA ASN A 19 -13.25 -11.35 -10.52
C ASN A 19 -12.33 -10.18 -10.15
N LEU A 20 -12.08 -9.96 -8.86
CA LEU A 20 -11.15 -8.95 -8.38
C LEU A 20 -9.82 -9.58 -7.96
N TYR A 21 -8.75 -8.83 -8.12
CA TYR A 21 -7.44 -9.15 -7.55
C TYR A 21 -6.90 -7.92 -6.83
N PHE A 22 -6.44 -8.10 -5.60
CA PHE A 22 -6.02 -7.00 -4.74
C PHE A 22 -4.51 -6.97 -4.58
N VAL A 23 -3.91 -5.79 -4.74
CA VAL A 23 -2.52 -5.53 -4.37
C VAL A 23 -2.52 -4.51 -3.25
N LEU A 24 -2.02 -4.92 -2.09
CA LEU A 24 -2.10 -4.21 -0.83
C LEU A 24 -0.74 -3.58 -0.52
N ASP A 25 -0.73 -2.27 -0.29
CA ASP A 25 0.36 -1.58 0.37
C ASP A 25 0.39 -1.97 1.87
N GLY A 26 1.41 -2.74 2.26
CA GLY A 26 1.61 -3.23 3.61
C GLY A 26 1.88 -2.12 4.64
N ASP A 27 2.46 -1.00 4.21
CA ASP A 27 2.68 0.20 5.03
C ASP A 27 1.34 0.85 5.41
N SER A 28 0.45 0.97 4.43
CA SER A 28 -0.92 1.44 4.64
C SER A 28 -1.74 0.46 5.50
N LEU A 29 -1.58 -0.85 5.27
CA LEU A 29 -2.29 -1.89 5.99
C LEU A 29 -2.05 -1.82 7.50
N ILE A 30 -0.83 -1.48 7.95
CA ILE A 30 -0.53 -1.37 9.39
C ILE A 30 -1.49 -0.41 10.09
N HIS A 31 -1.82 0.69 9.45
CA HIS A 31 -2.63 1.74 10.06
C HIS A 31 -4.13 1.48 9.92
N ARG A 32 -4.51 0.47 9.14
CA ARG A 32 -5.90 0.13 8.84
C ARG A 32 -6.46 -0.89 9.81
N VAL A 33 -5.71 -1.96 10.07
CA VAL A 33 -6.16 -3.06 10.93
C VAL A 33 -6.10 -2.63 12.39
N VAL A 34 -7.21 -2.67 13.10
CA VAL A 34 -7.24 -2.26 14.52
C VAL A 34 -6.63 -3.36 15.38
N TRP A 35 -5.59 -3.02 16.14
CA TRP A 35 -4.95 -3.99 17.03
C TRP A 35 -5.78 -4.25 18.28
N PRO A 36 -5.90 -5.53 18.71
CA PRO A 36 -6.53 -5.85 19.97
C PRO A 36 -5.71 -5.30 21.15
N LYS A 37 -6.36 -5.04 22.29
CA LYS A 37 -5.71 -4.46 23.47
C LYS A 37 -5.08 -5.55 24.33
N GLN A 38 -3.83 -5.34 24.76
CA GLN A 38 -3.10 -6.21 25.71
C GLN A 38 -2.87 -7.66 25.24
N GLU A 39 -2.83 -7.86 23.92
CA GLU A 39 -2.56 -9.17 23.31
C GLU A 39 -1.11 -9.31 22.83
N THR A 40 -0.75 -10.51 22.39
CA THR A 40 0.59 -10.84 21.90
C THR A 40 0.80 -10.43 20.43
N PHE A 41 2.04 -10.46 19.95
CA PHE A 41 2.30 -10.24 18.52
C PHE A 41 1.62 -11.30 17.64
N GLY A 42 1.50 -12.55 18.11
CA GLY A 42 0.78 -13.61 17.40
C GLY A 42 -0.68 -13.26 17.15
N ASP A 43 -1.37 -12.70 18.14
CA ASP A 43 -2.77 -12.27 18.03
C ASP A 43 -2.92 -11.09 17.06
N VAL A 44 -1.95 -10.17 17.08
CA VAL A 44 -1.88 -9.06 16.12
C VAL A 44 -1.74 -9.59 14.69
N TYR A 45 -0.84 -10.53 14.43
CA TYR A 45 -0.69 -11.13 13.09
C TYR A 45 -1.93 -11.91 12.67
N THR A 46 -2.56 -12.65 13.59
CA THR A 46 -3.85 -13.31 13.35
C THR A 46 -4.92 -12.31 12.93
N THR A 47 -4.97 -11.15 13.60
CA THR A 47 -5.90 -10.07 13.25
C THR A 47 -5.66 -9.54 11.82
N TYR A 48 -4.41 -9.41 11.38
CA TYR A 48 -4.10 -9.03 9.98
C TYR A 48 -4.54 -10.10 8.98
N MET A 49 -4.24 -11.38 9.25
CA MET A 49 -4.62 -12.48 8.36
C MET A 49 -6.13 -12.54 8.19
N SER A 50 -6.90 -12.53 9.29
CA SER A 50 -8.36 -12.51 9.25
C SER A 50 -8.93 -11.25 8.60
N TYR A 51 -8.26 -10.09 8.75
CA TYR A 51 -8.68 -8.86 8.06
C TYR A 51 -8.52 -9.01 6.54
N ILE A 52 -7.37 -9.51 6.07
CA ILE A 52 -7.13 -9.65 4.63
C ILE A 52 -8.11 -10.65 4.02
N GLU A 53 -8.24 -11.83 4.62
CA GLU A 53 -9.17 -12.87 4.18
C GLU A 53 -10.61 -12.34 4.10
N ARG A 54 -11.07 -11.63 5.14
CA ARG A 54 -12.44 -11.11 5.18
C ARG A 54 -12.72 -10.00 4.16
N HIS A 55 -11.74 -9.14 3.87
CA HIS A 55 -11.95 -7.92 3.09
C HIS A 55 -11.55 -8.04 1.62
N TYR A 56 -10.57 -8.90 1.33
CA TYR A 56 -9.94 -9.06 0.02
C TYR A 56 -9.95 -10.51 -0.47
N GLY A 57 -10.11 -11.50 0.42
CA GLY A 57 -10.09 -12.93 0.08
C GLY A 57 -8.69 -13.45 -0.26
N ASP A 58 -8.65 -14.63 -0.88
CA ASP A 58 -7.40 -15.32 -1.22
C ASP A 58 -6.68 -14.72 -2.44
N GLU A 59 -7.39 -13.90 -3.22
CA GLU A 59 -6.87 -13.23 -4.43
C GLU A 59 -6.23 -11.88 -4.07
N ALA A 60 -5.30 -11.92 -3.12
CA ALA A 60 -4.59 -10.75 -2.61
C ALA A 60 -3.07 -10.99 -2.55
N THR A 61 -2.31 -9.94 -2.86
CA THR A 61 -0.87 -9.85 -2.59
C THR A 61 -0.58 -8.66 -1.69
N VAL A 62 0.35 -8.80 -0.76
CA VAL A 62 0.78 -7.72 0.14
C VAL A 62 2.25 -7.36 -0.13
N ASP A 63 2.50 -6.11 -0.48
CA ASP A 63 3.84 -5.58 -0.69
C ASP A 63 4.25 -4.71 0.49
N PHE A 64 5.36 -5.05 1.13
CA PHE A 64 5.92 -4.33 2.26
C PHE A 64 7.14 -3.51 1.86
N ASP A 65 7.26 -2.33 2.47
CA ASP A 65 8.44 -1.50 2.36
C ASP A 65 9.70 -2.16 2.92
N GLY A 66 10.81 -1.84 2.27
CA GLY A 66 12.15 -2.28 2.66
C GLY A 66 12.91 -1.25 3.47
N TYR A 67 13.88 -1.72 4.23
CA TYR A 67 14.69 -0.85 5.10
C TYR A 67 16.19 -1.10 4.95
N THR A 68 16.64 -1.48 3.75
CA THR A 68 18.07 -1.58 3.48
C THR A 68 18.76 -0.21 3.63
N LYS A 69 19.84 -0.17 4.41
CA LYS A 69 20.53 1.08 4.79
C LYS A 69 21.45 1.66 3.71
N SER A 70 21.53 1.04 2.54
CA SER A 70 22.61 1.26 1.57
C SER A 70 22.34 2.33 0.52
N SER A 71 21.12 2.81 0.34
CA SER A 71 20.80 3.80 -0.70
C SER A 71 20.60 5.21 -0.12
N VAL A 72 21.38 6.21 -0.57
CA VAL A 72 21.14 7.61 -0.23
C VAL A 72 20.03 8.16 -1.13
N THR A 73 18.78 8.04 -0.68
CA THR A 73 17.59 8.56 -1.36
C THR A 73 16.95 9.69 -0.56
N THR A 74 16.09 10.47 -1.18
CA THR A 74 15.24 11.45 -0.48
C THR A 74 14.41 10.79 0.63
N LYS A 75 14.05 9.50 0.46
CA LYS A 75 13.39 8.68 1.48
C LYS A 75 14.26 8.44 2.72
N VAL A 76 15.58 8.33 2.60
CA VAL A 76 16.48 8.23 3.77
C VAL A 76 16.47 9.50 4.62
N ILE A 77 16.45 10.68 4.00
CA ILE A 77 16.38 11.96 4.73
C ILE A 77 15.07 12.05 5.51
N GLU A 78 13.96 11.66 4.89
CA GLU A 78 12.64 11.64 5.51
C GLU A 78 12.57 10.60 6.66
N ARG A 79 13.15 9.42 6.48
CA ARG A 79 13.28 8.38 7.53
C ARG A 79 14.11 8.89 8.71
N LEU A 80 15.22 9.59 8.46
CA LEU A 80 16.05 10.21 9.52
C LEU A 80 15.26 11.27 10.31
N ARG A 81 14.49 12.13 9.62
CA ARG A 81 13.60 13.10 10.29
C ARG A 81 12.56 12.44 11.17
N ARG A 82 11.95 11.34 10.71
CA ARG A 82 10.97 10.56 11.51
C ARG A 82 11.63 9.87 12.70
N ARG A 83 12.84 9.33 12.52
CA ARG A 83 13.61 8.70 13.59
C ARG A 83 13.93 9.68 14.73
N MET A 84 14.22 10.95 14.42
CA MET A 84 14.41 11.98 15.45
C MET A 84 13.15 12.23 16.30
N LYS A 85 11.97 11.84 15.83
CA LYS A 85 10.69 11.94 16.55
C LYS A 85 10.27 10.64 17.24
N ARG A 86 11.15 9.63 17.29
CA ARG A 86 10.81 8.30 17.81
C ARG A 86 10.42 8.36 19.29
N THR A 87 9.30 7.71 19.61
CA THR A 87 8.81 7.56 20.98
C THR A 87 8.77 6.11 21.47
N SER A 88 8.84 5.13 20.55
CA SER A 88 8.82 3.70 20.87
C SER A 88 10.22 3.13 21.14
N ARG A 89 10.30 2.19 22.10
CA ARG A 89 11.52 1.45 22.44
C ARG A 89 11.78 0.35 21.41
N GLU A 90 13.01 -0.11 21.31
CA GLU A 90 13.29 -1.32 20.53
C GLU A 90 12.78 -2.53 21.33
N ILE A 91 11.99 -3.38 20.67
CA ILE A 91 11.33 -4.51 21.30
C ILE A 91 12.03 -5.79 20.84
N ILE A 92 12.30 -6.69 21.78
CA ILE A 92 12.69 -8.06 21.45
C ILE A 92 11.40 -8.81 21.11
N PHE A 93 11.26 -9.15 19.84
CA PHE A 93 10.07 -9.80 19.34
C PHE A 93 10.10 -11.30 19.61
N ASN A 94 9.10 -11.75 20.36
CA ASN A 94 8.64 -13.12 20.40
C ASN A 94 7.14 -13.09 20.07
N GLU A 95 6.60 -14.12 19.43
CA GLU A 95 5.17 -14.19 19.13
C GLU A 95 4.31 -14.09 20.39
N SER A 96 4.81 -14.62 21.51
CA SER A 96 4.18 -14.52 22.83
C SER A 96 4.48 -13.22 23.59
N THR A 97 5.30 -12.31 23.04
CA THR A 97 5.55 -11.01 23.69
C THR A 97 4.28 -10.17 23.62
N VAL A 98 3.81 -9.73 24.79
CA VAL A 98 2.67 -8.81 24.91
C VAL A 98 3.05 -7.45 24.33
N LEU A 99 2.21 -6.95 23.42
CA LEU A 99 2.42 -5.64 22.84
C LEU A 99 1.93 -4.54 23.79
N LEU A 100 2.88 -3.82 24.38
CA LEU A 100 2.62 -2.71 25.30
C LEU A 100 2.52 -1.35 24.60
N ASP A 101 3.20 -1.20 23.46
CA ASP A 101 3.23 0.06 22.73
C ASP A 101 1.94 0.27 21.92
N PRO A 102 1.32 1.46 21.97
CA PRO A 102 0.19 1.78 21.11
C PRO A 102 0.56 1.62 19.63
N GLN A 103 -0.37 1.08 18.83
CA GLN A 103 -0.21 0.91 17.37
C GLN A 103 0.26 2.18 16.64
N ARG A 104 -0.10 3.37 17.12
CA ARG A 104 0.36 4.63 16.50
C ARG A 104 1.84 4.95 16.76
N GLN A 105 2.39 4.44 17.85
CA GLN A 105 3.76 4.70 18.29
C GLN A 105 4.71 3.60 17.83
N PHE A 106 4.25 2.35 17.83
CA PHE A 106 5.07 1.19 17.52
C PHE A 106 5.80 1.27 16.16
N PRO A 107 5.14 1.63 15.03
CA PRO A 107 5.80 1.74 13.72
C PRO A 107 6.77 2.93 13.62
N SER A 108 6.82 3.83 14.61
CA SER A 108 7.80 4.93 14.63
C SER A 108 9.23 4.43 14.83
N ASN A 109 9.38 3.24 15.39
CA ASN A 109 10.66 2.57 15.47
C ASN A 109 10.89 1.73 14.21
N LEU A 110 11.90 2.12 13.44
CA LEU A 110 12.27 1.48 12.19
C LEU A 110 12.58 -0.02 12.34
N GLY A 111 13.32 -0.39 13.40
CA GLY A 111 13.69 -1.79 13.63
C GLY A 111 12.46 -2.64 13.98
N ASN A 112 11.55 -2.08 14.78
CA ASN A 112 10.28 -2.74 15.10
C ASN A 112 9.41 -2.94 13.85
N LYS A 113 9.33 -1.91 13.01
CA LYS A 113 8.55 -1.94 11.77
C LYS A 113 9.11 -2.98 10.80
N GLU A 114 10.41 -2.93 10.53
CA GLU A 114 11.10 -3.87 9.63
C GLU A 114 10.96 -5.32 10.10
N PHE A 115 11.15 -5.57 11.40
CA PHE A 115 10.97 -6.91 11.95
C PHE A 115 9.52 -7.39 11.84
N SER A 116 8.57 -6.51 12.15
CA SER A 116 7.14 -6.84 12.07
C SER A 116 6.69 -7.19 10.67
N PHE A 117 7.23 -6.50 9.66
CA PHE A 117 6.95 -6.81 8.25
C PHE A 117 7.45 -8.17 7.85
N ARG A 118 8.69 -8.51 8.19
CA ARG A 118 9.22 -9.84 7.91
C ARG A 118 8.39 -10.94 8.56
N LYS A 119 7.94 -10.73 9.80
CA LYS A 119 7.08 -11.69 10.51
C LYS A 119 5.67 -11.77 9.97
N LEU A 120 5.05 -10.65 9.66
CA LEU A 120 3.71 -10.62 9.07
C LEU A 120 3.73 -11.26 7.67
N ALA A 121 4.72 -10.93 6.84
CA ALA A 121 4.92 -11.54 5.53
C ALA A 121 5.00 -13.07 5.61
N SER A 122 5.87 -13.60 6.48
CA SER A 122 5.99 -15.06 6.68
C SER A 122 4.70 -15.70 7.17
N ASN A 123 3.92 -15.04 8.05
CA ASN A 123 2.63 -15.57 8.50
C ASN A 123 1.57 -15.57 7.38
N LEU A 124 1.56 -14.52 6.55
CA LEU A 124 0.67 -14.43 5.39
C LEU A 124 0.98 -15.52 4.35
N GLU A 125 2.26 -15.76 4.08
CA GLU A 125 2.69 -16.83 3.16
C GLU A 125 2.28 -18.22 3.67
N ASN A 126 2.32 -18.45 4.99
CA ASN A 126 1.88 -19.72 5.60
C ASN A 126 0.37 -19.99 5.41
N VAL A 127 -0.43 -18.95 5.21
CA VAL A 127 -1.87 -19.06 4.90
C VAL A 127 -2.17 -18.89 3.41
N GLY A 128 -1.13 -18.90 2.56
CA GLY A 128 -1.27 -18.88 1.09
C GLY A 128 -1.40 -17.49 0.47
N ILE A 129 -1.25 -16.40 1.24
CA ILE A 129 -1.26 -15.04 0.72
C ILE A 129 0.14 -14.69 0.22
N CYS A 130 0.24 -14.30 -1.05
CA CYS A 130 1.50 -13.88 -1.65
C CYS A 130 2.01 -12.58 -1.00
N THR A 131 3.31 -12.51 -0.69
CA THR A 131 3.92 -11.29 -0.19
C THR A 131 5.22 -10.95 -0.89
N PHE A 132 5.56 -9.67 -0.87
CA PHE A 132 6.85 -9.17 -1.33
C PHE A 132 7.40 -8.15 -0.32
N ILE A 133 8.69 -8.19 -0.04
CA ILE A 133 9.37 -7.17 0.78
C ILE A 133 10.37 -6.46 -0.11
N ALA A 134 10.12 -5.18 -0.37
CA ALA A 134 10.99 -4.34 -1.17
C ALA A 134 12.36 -4.13 -0.50
N THR A 135 13.32 -3.59 -1.25
CA THR A 135 14.62 -3.20 -0.70
C THR A 135 14.57 -1.84 0.01
N ASP A 136 13.82 -0.89 -0.55
CA ASP A 136 13.57 0.44 0.03
C ASP A 136 12.07 0.74 0.02
N ASP A 137 11.48 0.85 -1.16
CA ASP A 137 10.10 1.29 -1.35
C ASP A 137 9.33 0.30 -2.22
N ALA A 138 8.12 -0.05 -1.78
CA ALA A 138 7.23 -0.96 -2.49
C ALA A 138 6.42 -0.28 -3.60
N ASP A 139 6.28 1.05 -3.62
CA ASP A 139 5.36 1.77 -4.51
C ASP A 139 5.47 1.37 -5.99
N VAL A 140 6.71 1.28 -6.51
CA VAL A 140 6.96 0.88 -7.90
C VAL A 140 6.66 -0.60 -8.13
N HIS A 141 6.97 -1.45 -7.14
CA HIS A 141 6.70 -2.89 -7.24
C HIS A 141 5.19 -3.15 -7.27
N ILE A 142 4.43 -2.50 -6.38
CA ILE A 142 2.96 -2.56 -6.33
C ILE A 142 2.36 -2.29 -7.72
N VAL A 143 2.78 -1.21 -8.38
CA VAL A 143 2.24 -0.84 -9.70
C VAL A 143 2.63 -1.86 -10.78
N LYS A 144 3.87 -2.36 -10.77
CA LYS A 144 4.33 -3.39 -11.71
C LYS A 144 3.57 -4.71 -11.52
N THR A 145 3.54 -5.23 -10.30
CA THR A 145 2.83 -6.47 -9.95
C THR A 145 1.36 -6.39 -10.31
N THR A 146 0.72 -5.24 -10.07
CA THR A 146 -0.68 -5.05 -10.47
C THR A 146 -0.87 -5.15 -11.97
N THR A 147 0.02 -4.54 -12.75
CA THR A 147 -0.02 -4.56 -14.23
C THR A 147 0.21 -5.97 -14.78
N GLU A 148 1.28 -6.62 -14.32
CA GLU A 148 1.65 -7.98 -14.75
C GLU A 148 0.56 -8.99 -14.40
N THR A 149 -0.02 -8.85 -13.21
CA THR A 149 -1.12 -9.72 -12.78
C THR A 149 -2.35 -9.48 -13.65
N TYR A 150 -2.77 -8.23 -13.85
CA TYR A 150 -3.88 -7.90 -14.75
C TYR A 150 -3.71 -8.55 -16.13
N GLU A 151 -2.51 -8.46 -16.70
CA GLU A 151 -2.22 -9.07 -18.00
C GLU A 151 -2.29 -10.59 -18.00
N LYS A 152 -1.86 -11.23 -16.91
CA LYS A 152 -1.80 -12.69 -16.78
C LYS A 152 -3.16 -13.32 -16.49
N ILE A 153 -3.89 -12.81 -15.50
CA ILE A 153 -5.13 -13.44 -15.00
C ILE A 153 -6.40 -12.81 -15.58
N LYS A 154 -6.29 -11.65 -16.23
CA LYS A 154 -7.42 -10.91 -16.84
C LYS A 154 -8.58 -10.58 -15.87
N LYS A 155 -8.32 -10.57 -14.57
CA LYS A 155 -9.21 -10.06 -13.52
C LYS A 155 -9.04 -8.55 -13.36
N GLN A 156 -10.06 -7.88 -12.82
CA GLN A 156 -9.95 -6.46 -12.49
C GLN A 156 -9.01 -6.28 -11.30
N ALA A 157 -7.86 -5.65 -11.53
CA ALA A 157 -6.87 -5.42 -10.50
C ALA A 157 -7.19 -4.13 -9.71
N VAL A 158 -7.02 -4.18 -8.39
CA VAL A 158 -7.30 -3.07 -7.47
C VAL A 158 -6.10 -2.85 -6.54
N VAL A 159 -5.52 -1.67 -6.59
CA VAL A 159 -4.45 -1.24 -5.68
C VAL A 159 -5.05 -0.60 -4.43
N ILE A 160 -4.68 -1.08 -3.26
CA ILE A 160 -5.08 -0.52 -1.97
C ILE A 160 -3.88 0.18 -1.35
N GLY A 161 -3.98 1.48 -1.11
CA GLY A 161 -2.91 2.24 -0.47
C GLY A 161 -3.28 3.71 -0.27
N GLN A 162 -2.60 4.39 0.66
CA GLN A 162 -2.86 5.79 0.99
C GLN A 162 -1.91 6.78 0.30
N ASP A 163 -0.75 6.30 -0.13
CA ASP A 163 0.34 7.16 -0.59
C ASP A 163 0.08 7.74 -1.97
N VAL A 164 0.23 9.06 -2.09
CA VAL A 164 -0.03 9.79 -3.33
C VAL A 164 0.90 9.33 -4.45
N ASP A 165 2.10 8.87 -4.11
CA ASP A 165 3.12 8.43 -5.06
C ASP A 165 2.61 7.25 -5.90
N ILE A 166 1.89 6.30 -5.31
CA ILE A 166 1.21 5.22 -6.05
C ILE A 166 0.23 5.78 -7.12
N LEU A 167 -0.46 6.89 -6.86
CA LEU A 167 -1.43 7.48 -7.80
C LEU A 167 -0.69 8.06 -9.01
N VAL A 168 0.43 8.74 -8.73
CA VAL A 168 1.31 9.32 -9.74
C VAL A 168 1.95 8.21 -10.57
N LEU A 169 2.40 7.13 -9.94
CA LEU A 169 2.98 5.98 -10.62
C LEU A 169 1.95 5.24 -11.48
N LEU A 170 0.69 5.12 -11.04
CA LEU A 170 -0.38 4.57 -11.87
C LEU A 170 -0.58 5.39 -13.16
N ILE A 171 -0.52 6.72 -13.07
CA ILE A 171 -0.63 7.60 -14.25
C ILE A 171 0.59 7.41 -15.17
N ALA A 172 1.78 7.33 -14.60
CA ALA A 172 3.04 7.33 -15.34
C ALA A 172 3.41 5.98 -15.98
N LEU A 173 3.09 4.87 -15.30
CA LEU A 173 3.61 3.54 -15.67
C LEU A 173 2.56 2.62 -16.30
N ILE A 174 1.27 2.82 -16.03
CA ILE A 174 0.23 1.94 -16.56
C ILE A 174 -0.01 2.23 -18.05
N PRO A 175 0.02 1.21 -18.93
CA PRO A 175 -0.34 1.39 -20.32
C PRO A 175 -1.76 1.94 -20.48
N VAL A 176 -1.96 2.87 -21.42
CA VAL A 176 -3.23 3.60 -21.61
C VAL A 176 -4.44 2.73 -21.97
N TYR A 177 -4.21 1.47 -22.36
CA TYR A 177 -5.26 0.50 -22.68
C TYR A 177 -5.63 -0.39 -21.47
N ILE A 178 -4.90 -0.30 -20.36
CA ILE A 178 -5.15 -1.02 -19.11
C ILE A 178 -5.85 -0.07 -18.12
N ASP A 179 -6.89 -0.57 -17.47
CA ASP A 179 -7.56 0.17 -16.40
C ASP A 179 -7.40 -0.56 -15.06
N ILE A 180 -6.61 0.05 -14.19
CA ILE A 180 -6.38 -0.40 -12.81
C ILE A 180 -7.12 0.55 -11.89
N LEU A 181 -7.88 -0.03 -10.97
CA LEU A 181 -8.54 0.75 -9.94
C LEU A 181 -7.61 0.95 -8.76
N ARG A 182 -7.62 2.16 -8.21
CA ARG A 182 -7.04 2.42 -6.89
C ARG A 182 -8.15 2.69 -5.90
N LEU A 183 -8.18 1.92 -4.82
CA LEU A 183 -9.04 2.19 -3.68
C LEU A 183 -8.27 2.96 -2.62
N LYS A 184 -8.73 4.18 -2.37
CA LYS A 184 -8.33 4.97 -1.20
C LYS A 184 -9.39 4.79 -0.12
N GLU A 185 -9.03 4.05 0.91
CA GLU A 185 -9.91 3.82 2.04
C GLU A 185 -10.15 5.12 2.84
N GLY A 186 -11.42 5.36 3.19
CA GLY A 186 -11.84 6.46 4.04
C GLY A 186 -11.53 6.20 5.51
N LYS A 187 -11.46 7.28 6.29
CA LYS A 187 -11.28 7.22 7.76
C LYS A 187 -12.50 7.82 8.46
N GLY A 188 -13.01 7.11 9.47
CA GLY A 188 -14.17 7.54 10.25
C GLY A 188 -15.43 7.65 9.38
N LYS A 189 -16.01 8.85 9.28
CA LYS A 189 -17.21 9.12 8.48
C LYS A 189 -16.93 9.36 6.98
N VAL A 190 -15.66 9.41 6.59
CA VAL A 190 -15.27 9.60 5.18
C VAL A 190 -15.47 8.28 4.45
N LYS A 191 -16.21 8.29 3.34
CA LYS A 191 -16.39 7.13 2.46
C LYS A 191 -15.10 6.80 1.71
N ASP A 192 -14.98 5.53 1.32
CA ASP A 192 -13.96 5.06 0.40
C ASP A 192 -14.09 5.73 -0.97
N ARG A 193 -12.97 5.86 -1.69
CA ARG A 193 -12.92 6.47 -3.03
C ARG A 193 -12.15 5.58 -3.98
N PHE A 194 -12.74 5.35 -5.16
CA PHE A 194 -12.09 4.65 -6.26
C PHE A 194 -11.58 5.66 -7.29
N TYR A 195 -10.39 5.39 -7.82
CA TYR A 195 -9.79 6.14 -8.92
C TYR A 195 -9.42 5.16 -10.03
N SER A 196 -9.83 5.42 -11.27
CA SER A 196 -9.43 4.64 -12.45
C SER A 196 -8.13 5.18 -13.01
N SER A 197 -7.15 4.34 -13.28
CA SER A 197 -5.90 4.76 -13.94
C SER A 197 -6.19 5.42 -15.29
N LYS A 198 -7.17 4.92 -16.03
CA LYS A 198 -7.59 5.47 -17.31
C LYS A 198 -8.20 6.87 -17.17
N ASP A 199 -9.10 7.08 -16.22
CA ASP A 199 -9.69 8.41 -15.96
C ASP A 199 -8.63 9.40 -15.49
N LEU A 200 -7.72 8.96 -14.61
CA LEU A 200 -6.60 9.79 -14.15
C LEU A 200 -5.71 10.24 -15.32
N GLN A 201 -5.38 9.33 -16.24
CA GLN A 201 -4.56 9.63 -17.42
C GLN A 201 -5.24 10.57 -18.43
N ASN A 202 -6.57 10.54 -18.48
CA ASN A 202 -7.40 11.41 -19.33
C ASN A 202 -7.80 12.72 -18.64
N SER A 203 -7.43 12.92 -17.38
CA SER A 203 -7.75 14.15 -16.67
C SER A 203 -7.06 15.36 -17.31
N ASN A 204 -7.76 16.50 -17.30
CA ASN A 204 -7.26 17.76 -17.86
C ASN A 204 -5.89 18.15 -17.27
N PHE A 205 -5.67 17.87 -15.99
CA PHE A 205 -4.40 18.12 -15.30
C PHE A 205 -3.24 17.34 -15.93
N VAL A 206 -3.41 16.04 -16.19
CA VAL A 206 -2.36 15.20 -16.79
C VAL A 206 -2.13 15.60 -18.25
N ILE A 207 -3.18 15.94 -18.99
CA ILE A 207 -3.07 16.44 -20.37
C ILE A 207 -2.27 17.75 -20.39
N GLU A 208 -2.54 18.67 -19.46
CA GLU A 208 -1.83 19.94 -19.35
C GLU A 208 -0.36 19.74 -18.96
N CYS A 209 -0.06 18.84 -18.00
CA CYS A 209 1.31 18.47 -17.67
C CYS A 209 2.06 17.87 -18.87
N LYS A 210 1.42 16.99 -19.66
CA LYS A 210 2.00 16.43 -20.89
C LYS A 210 2.28 17.52 -21.92
N LYS A 211 1.36 18.49 -22.10
CA LYS A 211 1.55 19.65 -22.99
C LYS A 211 2.73 20.52 -22.56
N ILE A 212 2.86 20.81 -21.27
CA ILE A 212 4.00 21.58 -20.73
C ILE A 212 5.32 20.82 -20.94
N HIS A 213 5.33 19.50 -20.75
CA HIS A 213 6.52 18.70 -21.00
C HIS A 213 6.90 18.67 -22.49
N SER A 214 5.92 18.51 -23.39
CA SER A 214 6.17 18.56 -24.84
C SER A 214 6.66 19.92 -25.34
N LEU A 215 6.30 21.01 -24.65
CA LEU A 215 6.80 22.36 -24.94
C LEU A 215 8.21 22.62 -24.39
N ARG A 216 8.65 21.84 -23.39
CA ARG A 216 9.98 21.94 -22.77
C ARG A 216 11.00 20.95 -23.34
N SER A 217 10.56 19.96 -24.11
CA SER A 217 11.44 19.02 -24.84
C SER A 217 11.80 19.49 -26.25
N CYS A 218 11.64 20.78 -26.53
CA CYS A 218 12.35 21.47 -27.61
C CYS A 218 13.49 22.27 -26.98
N ASP A 219 14.60 21.59 -26.69
CA ASP A 219 16.00 22.07 -26.70
C ASP A 219 16.95 20.88 -26.49
#